data_AF-A7YXU9-F1
#
_entry.id   AF-A7YXU9-F1
#
_cell.length_a   1.000
_cell.length_b   1.000
_cell.length_c   1.000
_cell.angle_alpha   90.00
_cell.angle_beta   90.00
_cell.angle_gamma   90.00
#
_symmetry.space_group_name_H-M   'P 1'
#
loop_
_entity.id
_entity.type
_entity.pdbx_description
1 polymer ?
#
loop_
_entity_poly.entity_id
_entity_poly.type
_entity_poly.pdbx_seq_one_letter_code
_entity_poly.pdbx_strand_id
1 'polypeptide(L)'
;MPYQGLLAPGLVTGTYVYASTGVVASIIMMIFFAKGTPNISKCDSCKLGLVVIWTAIFCMWLLWACVYMHQMVPLIAPVHSHKAK
;
A
#
# COMPACT_ATOMS: atom_id res chain seq x y z
N MET A 1 27.91 -0.81 4.06
CA MET A 1 26.82 -0.83 3.07
C MET A 1 26.12 0.51 3.20
N PRO A 2 26.09 1.37 2.17
CA PRO A 2 25.44 2.67 2.31
C PRO A 2 23.98 2.45 2.69
N TYR A 3 23.55 3.08 3.78
CA TYR A 3 22.16 3.04 4.24
C TYR A 3 21.32 3.73 3.16
N GLN A 4 20.62 2.95 2.35
CA GLN A 4 19.86 3.53 1.23
C GLN A 4 18.57 4.21 1.71
N GLY A 5 18.19 4.08 2.98
CA GLY A 5 17.04 4.77 3.58
C GLY A 5 15.78 4.53 2.73
N LEU A 6 15.17 5.62 2.25
CA LEU A 6 14.00 5.58 1.38
C LEU A 6 14.28 4.99 -0.03
N LEU A 7 15.54 4.96 -0.46
CA LEU A 7 15.98 4.39 -1.74
C LEU A 7 16.38 2.92 -1.61
N ALA A 8 16.10 2.26 -0.48
CA ALA A 8 16.32 0.83 -0.34
C ALA A 8 15.52 0.08 -1.42
N PRO A 9 16.13 -0.91 -2.12
CA PRO A 9 15.54 -1.55 -3.29
C PRO A 9 14.18 -2.20 -2.99
N GLY A 10 14.01 -2.76 -1.78
CA GLY A 10 12.71 -3.31 -1.37
C GLY A 10 11.65 -2.24 -1.15
N LEU A 11 12.00 -1.07 -0.61
CA LEU A 11 11.05 0.03 -0.43
C LEU A 11 10.64 0.64 -1.77
N VAL A 12 11.59 0.79 -2.69
CA VAL A 12 11.34 1.24 -4.06
C VAL A 12 10.40 0.27 -4.77
N THR A 13 10.70 -1.04 -4.70
CA THR A 13 9.86 -2.08 -5.30
C THR A 13 8.45 -2.08 -4.71
N GLY A 14 8.32 -2.02 -3.38
CA GLY A 14 7.01 -1.95 -2.73
C GLY A 14 6.22 -0.71 -3.13
N THR A 15 6.88 0.44 -3.26
CA THR A 15 6.24 1.69 -3.73
C THR A 15 5.66 1.52 -5.14
N TYR A 16 6.41 0.91 -6.07
CA TYR A 16 5.88 0.60 -7.41
C TYR A 16 4.71 -0.38 -7.39
N VAL A 17 4.74 -1.39 -6.51
CA VAL A 17 3.65 -2.37 -6.38
C VAL A 17 2.37 -1.71 -5.86
N TYR A 18 2.45 -0.90 -4.81
CA TYR A 18 1.28 -0.19 -4.28
C TYR A 18 0.76 0.86 -5.27
N ALA A 19 1.65 1.60 -5.94
CA ALA A 19 1.25 2.59 -6.95
C ALA A 19 0.55 1.93 -8.16
N SER A 20 1.11 0.86 -8.70
CA SER A 20 0.50 0.13 -9.82
C SER A 20 -0.84 -0.50 -9.44
N THR A 21 -0.96 -1.02 -8.21
CA THR A 21 -2.23 -1.52 -7.66
C THR A 21 -3.29 -0.41 -7.59
N GLY A 22 -2.91 0.80 -7.14
CA GLY A 22 -3.82 1.95 -7.12
C GLY A 22 -4.32 2.37 -8.50
N VAL A 23 -3.45 2.31 -9.53
CA VAL A 23 -3.81 2.57 -10.93
C VAL A 23 -4.80 1.52 -11.44
N VAL A 24 -4.49 0.23 -11.25
CA VAL A 24 -5.36 -0.87 -11.69
C VAL A 24 -6.73 -0.80 -11.00
N ALA A 25 -6.75 -0.55 -9.68
CA ALA A 25 -7.99 -0.39 -8.92
C ALA A 25 -8.81 0.82 -9.42
N SER A 26 -8.15 1.93 -9.75
CA SER A 26 -8.81 3.12 -10.32
C SER A 26 -9.48 2.78 -11.66
N ILE A 27 -8.80 2.04 -12.55
CA ILE A 27 -9.37 1.62 -13.84
C ILE A 27 -10.60 0.72 -13.62
N ILE A 28 -10.49 -0.28 -12.75
CA ILE A 28 -11.59 -1.20 -12.43
C ILE A 28 -12.79 -0.43 -11.86
N MET A 29 -12.55 0.52 -10.96
CA MET A 29 -13.59 1.36 -10.37
C MET A 29 -14.34 2.17 -11.44
N MET A 30 -13.60 2.81 -12.35
CA MET A 30 -14.18 3.64 -13.40
C MET A 30 -15.03 2.83 -14.40
N ILE A 31 -14.64 1.58 -14.67
CA ILE A 31 -15.36 0.71 -15.61
C ILE A 31 -16.60 0.08 -14.97
N PHE A 32 -16.47 -0.50 -13.77
CA PHE A 32 -17.51 -1.37 -13.21
C PHE A 32 -18.40 -0.66 -12.16
N PHE A 33 -17.86 0.30 -11.43
CA PHE A 33 -18.49 0.90 -10.23
C PHE A 33 -18.97 2.34 -10.44
N ALA A 34 -18.55 3.03 -11.51
CA ALA A 34 -19.06 4.34 -11.87
C ALA A 34 -20.49 4.24 -12.46
N LYS A 35 -21.50 4.13 -11.58
CA LYS A 35 -22.92 4.14 -11.94
C LYS A 35 -23.62 5.33 -11.28
N GLY A 36 -24.58 5.93 -12.00
CA GLY A 36 -25.47 6.94 -11.44
C GLY A 36 -26.57 6.28 -10.61
N THR A 37 -26.75 6.75 -9.38
CA THR A 37 -27.84 6.36 -8.48
C THR A 37 -28.84 7.53 -8.44
N PRO A 38 -30.15 7.32 -8.17
CA PRO A 38 -31.14 8.41 -8.09
C PRO A 38 -30.73 9.64 -7.26
N ASN A 39 -29.85 9.47 -6.27
CA ASN A 39 -29.36 10.55 -5.41
C ASN A 39 -27.93 11.04 -5.73
N ILE A 40 -27.18 10.38 -6.63
CA ILE A 40 -25.78 10.71 -6.91
C ILE A 40 -25.48 10.63 -8.41
N SER A 41 -24.86 11.70 -8.93
CA SER A 41 -24.34 11.74 -10.30
C SER A 41 -23.18 10.76 -10.47
N LYS A 42 -23.07 10.16 -11.66
CA LYS A 42 -21.94 9.28 -12.03
C LYS A 42 -20.58 9.96 -11.82
N CYS A 43 -20.51 11.29 -12.02
CA CYS A 43 -19.30 12.07 -11.81
C CYS A 43 -18.88 12.11 -10.33
N ASP A 44 -19.85 12.24 -9.43
CA ASP A 44 -19.57 12.29 -7.98
C ASP A 44 -19.17 10.91 -7.45
N SER A 45 -19.79 9.83 -7.96
CA SER A 45 -19.36 8.46 -7.68
C SER A 45 -17.91 8.21 -8.11
N CYS A 46 -17.51 8.66 -9.31
CA CYS A 46 -16.12 8.57 -9.78
C CYS A 46 -15.15 9.27 -8.82
N LYS A 47 -15.44 10.53 -8.45
CA LYS A 47 -14.57 11.30 -7.55
C LYS A 47 -14.43 10.64 -6.19
N LEU A 48 -15.55 10.22 -5.59
CA LEU A 48 -15.55 9.52 -4.30
C LEU A 48 -14.73 8.23 -4.36
N GLY A 49 -14.95 7.37 -5.36
CA GLY A 49 -14.20 6.12 -5.44
C GLY A 49 -12.71 6.32 -5.71
N LEU A 50 -12.32 7.32 -6.52
CA LEU A 50 -10.91 7.64 -6.72
C LEU A 50 -10.23 8.11 -5.43
N VAL A 51 -10.88 9.00 -4.67
CA VAL A 51 -10.36 9.45 -3.38
C VAL A 51 -10.21 8.27 -2.42
N VAL A 52 -11.24 7.43 -2.30
CA VAL A 52 -11.21 6.27 -1.39
C VAL A 52 -10.09 5.29 -1.77
N ILE A 53 -9.94 4.97 -3.06
CA ILE A 53 -8.89 4.05 -3.54
C ILE A 53 -7.50 4.59 -3.21
N TRP A 54 -7.22 5.85 -3.55
CA TRP A 54 -5.89 6.41 -3.32
C TRP A 54 -5.59 6.62 -1.83
N THR A 55 -6.58 7.03 -1.03
CA THR A 55 -6.42 7.11 0.44
C THR A 55 -6.16 5.73 1.04
N ALA A 56 -6.88 4.69 0.62
CA ALA A 56 -6.67 3.33 1.11
C ALA A 56 -5.30 2.78 0.72
N ILE A 57 -4.90 2.93 -0.55
CA ILE A 57 -3.59 2.50 -1.05
C ILE A 57 -2.45 3.22 -0.32
N PHE A 58 -2.58 4.53 -0.11
CA PHE A 58 -1.58 5.32 0.62
C PHE A 58 -1.46 4.87 2.08
N CYS A 59 -2.59 4.67 2.78
CA CYS A 59 -2.60 4.20 4.16
C CYS A 59 -1.97 2.81 4.30
N MET A 60 -2.35 1.88 3.41
CA MET A 60 -1.80 0.52 3.41
C MET A 60 -0.31 0.50 3.07
N TRP A 61 0.12 1.33 2.12
CA TRP A 61 1.53 1.51 1.78
C TRP A 61 2.33 2.07 2.97
N LEU A 62 1.81 3.08 3.67
CA LEU A 62 2.46 3.64 4.86
C LEU A 62 2.63 2.59 5.97
N LEU A 63 1.58 1.82 6.26
CA LEU A 63 1.66 0.75 7.26
C LEU A 63 2.74 -0.27 6.89
N TRP A 64 2.73 -0.73 5.64
CA TRP A 64 3.71 -1.68 5.12
C TRP A 64 5.13 -1.12 5.14
N ALA A 65 5.32 0.13 4.71
CA ALA A 65 6.61 0.81 4.68
C ALA A 65 7.22 0.92 6.08
N CYS A 66 6.40 1.28 7.08
CA CYS A 66 6.85 1.36 8.48
C CYS A 66 7.32 0.01 9.01
N VAL A 67 6.55 -1.07 8.83
CA VAL A 67 6.95 -2.41 9.32
C VAL A 67 8.16 -2.97 8.57
N TYR A 68 8.31 -2.64 7.30
CA TYR A 68 9.46 -3.03 6.49
C TYR A 68 10.73 -2.28 6.93
N MET A 69 10.66 -0.96 7.11
CA MET A 69 11.78 -0.15 7.60
C MET A 69 12.21 -0.54 9.01
N HIS A 70 11.26 -0.91 9.89
CA HIS A 70 11.57 -1.39 11.24
C HIS A 70 12.46 -2.66 11.23
N GLN A 71 12.44 -3.44 10.15
CA GLN A 71 13.22 -4.67 10.03
C GLN A 71 14.58 -4.48 9.33
N MET A 72 14.88 -3.31 8.76
CA MET A 72 16.12 -3.09 7.99
C MET A 72 17.39 -3.05 8.84
N VAL A 73 17.29 -2.56 10.07
CA VAL A 73 18.41 -2.48 11.03
C VAL A 73 17.94 -3.02 12.37
N PRO A 74 17.83 -4.36 12.53
CA PRO A 74 17.31 -4.95 13.74
C PRO A 74 18.29 -4.74 14.90
N LEU A 75 17.81 -4.16 16.00
CA LEU A 75 18.57 -4.04 17.26
C LEU A 75 18.46 -5.29 18.13
N ILE A 76 17.47 -6.14 17.87
CA ILE A 76 17.17 -7.35 18.64
C ILE A 76 17.03 -8.51 17.65
N ALA A 77 17.73 -9.61 17.92
CA ALA A 77 17.60 -10.86 17.18
C ALA A 77 16.74 -11.87 17.97
N PRO A 78 15.98 -12.76 17.30
CA PRO A 78 15.18 -13.77 17.97
C PRO A 78 16.06 -14.79 18.71
N VAL A 79 15.71 -15.09 19.97
CA VAL A 79 16.34 -16.14 20.77
C VAL A 79 15.51 -17.42 20.66
N HIS A 80 16.09 -18.48 20.11
CA HIS A 80 15.41 -19.77 19.99
C HIS A 80 15.71 -20.61 21.23
N SER A 81 14.71 -20.94 22.05
CA SER A 81 14.87 -21.92 23.13
C SER A 81 14.83 -23.32 22.52
N HIS A 82 15.99 -23.89 22.22
CA HIS A 82 16.09 -25.30 21.84
C HIS A 82 15.72 -26.14 23.08
N LYS A 83 14.49 -26.65 23.15
CA LYS A 83 14.14 -27.73 24.08
C LYS A 83 14.93 -28.96 23.61
N ALA A 84 16.08 -29.22 24.22
CA ALA A 84 16.77 -30.49 24.06
C ALA A 84 15.82 -31.60 24.52
N LYS A 85 15.61 -32.58 23.65
CA LYS A 85 14.82 -33.77 23.94
C LYS A 85 15.74 -34.86 24.48
#